data_AF-A0A524IUJ0-F1
#
_entry.id   AF-A0A524IUJ0-F1
#
_cell.length_a   1.000
_cell.length_b   1.000
_cell.length_c   1.000
_cell.angle_alpha   90.00
_cell.angle_beta   90.00
_cell.angle_gamma   90.00
#
_symmetry.space_group_name_H-M   'P 1'
#
loop_
_entity.id
_entity.type
_entity.pdbx_description
1 polymer ?
#
loop_
_entity_poly.entity_id
_entity_poly.type
_entity_poly.pdbx_seq_one_letter_code
_entity_poly.pdbx_strand_id
1 'polypeptide(L)'
;MIANGAAALEAARKYETEIVGFLREMIAIQSESLKEGERCARIQREYEALGFDEVFIDQLGNVIARIGNGPLKILIDGHIDCVGVGD
;
A
#
# COMPACT_ATOMS: atom_id res chain seq x y z
N MET A 1 -21.93 15.65 -6.49
CA MET A 1 -21.73 14.65 -5.41
C MET A 1 -20.84 15.29 -4.37
N ILE A 2 -21.35 15.58 -3.17
CA ILE A 2 -20.48 15.98 -2.07
C ILE A 2 -19.86 14.68 -1.56
N ALA A 3 -18.57 14.48 -1.82
CA ALA A 3 -17.83 13.38 -1.21
C ALA A 3 -17.85 13.59 0.31
N ASN A 4 -18.64 12.78 1.01
CA ASN A 4 -18.74 12.88 2.47
C ASN A 4 -17.56 12.12 3.08
N GLY A 5 -16.47 12.83 3.35
CA GLY A 5 -15.27 12.28 3.98
C GLY A 5 -15.54 11.58 5.32
N ALA A 6 -16.55 12.05 6.09
CA ALA A 6 -16.91 11.40 7.36
C ALA A 6 -17.52 10.00 7.13
N ALA A 7 -18.38 9.84 6.13
CA ALA A 7 -18.93 8.53 5.80
C ALA A 7 -17.85 7.55 5.30
N ALA A 8 -16.87 8.04 4.53
CA ALA A 8 -15.72 7.25 4.10
C ALA A 8 -14.83 6.83 5.28
N LEU A 9 -14.58 7.74 6.23
CA LEU A 9 -13.82 7.45 7.44
C LEU A 9 -14.53 6.37 8.30
N GLU A 10 -15.84 6.49 8.50
CA GLU A 10 -16.61 5.49 9.25
C GLU A 10 -16.67 4.13 8.54
N ALA A 11 -16.66 4.10 7.21
CA ALA A 11 -16.53 2.86 6.46
C ALA A 11 -15.13 2.25 6.64
N ALA A 12 -14.06 3.06 6.58
CA ALA A 12 -12.69 2.61 6.76
C ALA A 12 -12.44 2.00 8.14
N ARG A 13 -13.05 2.55 9.21
CA ARG A 13 -12.96 2.00 10.58
C ARG A 13 -13.40 0.54 10.70
N LYS A 14 -14.27 0.05 9.81
CA LYS A 14 -14.71 -1.35 9.82
C LYS A 14 -13.60 -2.33 9.43
N TYR A 15 -12.55 -1.85 8.78
CA TYR A 15 -11.39 -2.64 8.34
C TYR A 15 -10.18 -2.48 9.27
N GLU A 16 -10.37 -1.93 10.48
CA GLU A 16 -9.27 -1.65 11.40
C GLU A 16 -8.43 -2.91 11.71
N THR A 17 -9.08 -4.07 11.86
CA THR A 17 -8.38 -5.32 12.17
C THR A 17 -7.45 -5.75 11.03
N GLU A 18 -7.94 -5.67 9.80
CA GLU A 18 -7.22 -6.01 8.58
C GLU A 18 -6.09 -5.02 8.31
N ILE A 19 -6.35 -3.71 8.45
CA ILE A 19 -5.35 -2.66 8.29
C ILE A 19 -4.22 -2.82 9.31
N VAL A 20 -4.56 -3.06 10.59
CA VAL A 20 -3.56 -3.30 11.64
C VAL A 20 -2.78 -4.59 11.38
N GLY A 21 -3.45 -5.65 10.94
CA GLY A 21 -2.81 -6.91 10.55
C GLY A 21 -1.78 -6.70 9.44
N PHE A 22 -2.20 -6.07 8.34
CA PHE A 22 -1.33 -5.75 7.20
C PHE A 22 -0.13 -4.89 7.61
N LEU A 23 -0.36 -3.83 8.40
CA LEU A 23 0.73 -2.97 8.88
C LEU A 23 1.74 -3.75 9.74
N ARG A 24 1.27 -4.63 10.62
CA ARG A 24 2.14 -5.46 11.46
C ARG A 24 3.00 -6.41 10.62
N GLU A 25 2.42 -7.01 9.58
CA GLU A 25 3.16 -7.85 8.64
C GLU A 25 4.24 -7.05 7.89
N MET A 26 3.92 -5.85 7.42
CA MET A 26 4.91 -4.98 6.77
C MET A 26 6.06 -4.61 7.72
N ILE A 27 5.76 -4.26 8.97
CA ILE A 27 6.76 -3.92 10.00
C ILE A 27 7.68 -5.10 10.31
N ALA A 28 7.13 -6.33 10.35
CA ALA A 28 7.90 -7.53 10.65
C ALA A 28 8.92 -7.89 9.54
N ILE A 29 8.69 -7.43 8.31
CA ILE A 29 9.59 -7.62 7.18
C ILE A 29 10.69 -6.56 7.24
N GLN A 30 11.97 -6.97 7.27
CA GLN A 30 13.09 -6.03 7.18
C GLN A 30 13.07 -5.32 5.81
N SER A 31 13.30 -4.01 5.80
CA SER A 31 13.18 -3.21 4.59
C SER A 31 14.04 -1.94 4.69
N GLU A 32 15.29 -2.09 5.10
CA GLU A 32 16.27 -1.01 4.89
C GLU A 32 16.36 -0.67 3.41
N SER A 33 16.82 0.54 3.11
CA SER A 33 16.95 0.97 1.72
C SER A 33 17.77 -0.05 0.90
N LEU A 34 17.27 -0.42 -0.27
CA LEU A 34 17.78 -1.49 -1.16
C LEU A 34 17.52 -2.93 -0.70
N LYS A 35 16.73 -3.15 0.35
CA LYS A 35 16.33 -4.48 0.87
C LYS A 35 14.81 -4.65 0.96
N GLU A 36 14.04 -3.85 0.22
CA GLU A 36 12.58 -3.77 0.35
C GLU A 36 11.82 -4.88 -0.37
N GLY A 37 12.51 -5.75 -1.13
CA GLY A 37 11.88 -6.70 -2.06
C GLY A 37 10.79 -7.60 -1.45
N GLU A 38 10.99 -8.10 -0.22
CA GLU A 38 9.97 -8.88 0.48
C GLU A 38 8.76 -8.03 0.86
N ARG A 39 8.98 -6.78 1.28
CA ARG A 39 7.93 -5.82 1.60
C ARG A 39 7.16 -5.43 0.33
N CYS A 40 7.85 -5.22 -0.79
CA CYS A 40 7.23 -5.02 -2.11
C CYS A 40 6.31 -6.19 -2.48
N ALA A 41 6.79 -7.42 -2.39
CA ALA A 41 6.01 -8.62 -2.69
C ALA A 41 4.80 -8.80 -1.74
N ARG A 42 4.90 -8.34 -0.48
CA ARG A 42 3.77 -8.35 0.44
C ARG A 42 2.71 -7.30 0.06
N ILE A 43 3.12 -6.09 -0.31
CA ILE A 43 2.22 -5.02 -0.74
C ILE A 43 1.52 -5.40 -2.05
N GLN A 44 2.24 -5.96 -3.02
CA GLN A 44 1.65 -6.46 -4.27
C GLN A 44 0.50 -7.43 -3.99
N ARG A 45 0.70 -8.43 -3.12
CA ARG A 45 -0.34 -9.39 -2.72
C ARG A 45 -1.54 -8.71 -2.06
N GLU A 46 -1.33 -7.63 -1.32
CA GLU A 46 -2.44 -6.87 -0.70
C GLU A 46 -3.28 -6.18 -1.78
N TYR A 47 -2.64 -5.49 -2.72
CA TYR A 47 -3.36 -4.85 -3.82
C TYR A 47 -4.13 -5.86 -4.69
N GLU A 48 -3.55 -7.01 -4.96
CA GLU A 48 -4.22 -8.11 -5.67
C GLU A 48 -5.43 -8.63 -4.87
N ALA A 49 -5.28 -8.85 -3.56
CA ALA A 49 -6.38 -9.29 -2.70
C ALA A 49 -7.51 -8.26 -2.58
N LEU A 50 -7.19 -6.96 -2.63
CA LEU A 50 -8.16 -5.87 -2.65
C LEU A 50 -8.85 -5.67 -4.02
N GLY A 51 -8.40 -6.37 -5.06
CA GLY A 51 -9.01 -6.34 -6.39
C GLY A 51 -8.67 -5.09 -7.20
N PHE A 52 -7.44 -4.59 -7.10
CA PHE A 52 -6.95 -3.53 -7.98
C PHE A 52 -6.92 -4.01 -9.44
N ASP A 53 -7.16 -3.09 -10.39
CA ASP A 53 -7.28 -3.43 -11.82
C ASP A 53 -5.92 -3.82 -12.44
N GLU A 54 -4.85 -3.16 -11.98
CA GLU A 54 -3.47 -3.49 -12.33
C GLU A 54 -2.62 -3.44 -11.08
N VAL A 55 -1.73 -4.42 -10.94
CA VAL A 55 -0.71 -4.47 -9.89
C VAL A 55 0.55 -5.07 -10.49
N PHE A 56 1.68 -4.37 -10.37
CA PHE A 56 2.97 -4.87 -10.83
C PHE A 56 4.12 -4.23 -10.07
N ILE A 57 5.28 -4.87 -10.14
CA ILE A 57 6.55 -4.30 -9.69
C ILE A 57 7.31 -3.84 -10.93
N ASP A 58 7.75 -2.58 -10.94
CA ASP A 58 8.53 -2.04 -12.07
C ASP A 58 10.00 -2.50 -12.04
N GLN A 59 10.79 -2.05 -13.02
CA GLN A 59 12.21 -2.42 -13.11
C GLN A 59 13.09 -1.85 -11.99
N LEU A 60 12.60 -0.84 -11.25
CA LEU A 60 13.30 -0.22 -10.13
C LEU A 60 12.91 -0.85 -8.79
N GLY A 61 11.87 -1.70 -8.76
CA GLY A 61 11.37 -2.35 -7.55
C GLY A 61 10.19 -1.64 -6.90
N ASN A 62 9.61 -0.62 -7.54
CA ASN A 62 8.43 0.07 -7.03
C ASN A 62 7.18 -0.79 -7.22
N VAL A 63 6.30 -0.84 -6.20
CA VAL A 63 4.98 -1.46 -6.33
C VAL A 63 4.00 -0.44 -6.87
N ILE A 64 3.44 -0.71 -8.05
CA ILE A 64 2.49 0.17 -8.71
C ILE A 64 1.15 -0.54 -8.78
N ALA A 65 0.09 0.16 -8.36
CA ALA A 65 -1.27 -0.34 -8.45
C ALA A 65 -2.24 0.73 -8.96
N ARG A 66 -3.28 0.30 -9.71
CA ARG A 66 -4.27 1.19 -10.33
C ARG A 66 -5.70 0.71 -10.06
N ILE A 67 -6.60 1.68 -9.83
CA ILE A 67 -8.05 1.48 -9.83
C ILE A 67 -8.67 2.50 -10.80
N GLY A 68 -9.50 2.03 -11.71
CA GLY A 68 -10.24 2.81 -12.70
C GLY A 68 -9.42 3.23 -13.93
N ASN A 69 -10.13 3.76 -14.92
CA ASN A 69 -9.62 4.17 -16.23
C ASN A 69 -10.15 5.55 -16.70
N GLY A 70 -10.55 6.40 -15.75
CA GLY A 70 -11.11 7.72 -16.03
C GLY A 70 -10.10 8.75 -16.56
N PRO A 71 -10.58 9.90 -17.09
CA PRO A 71 -9.73 10.95 -17.66
C PRO A 71 -8.95 11.75 -16.61
N LEU A 72 -9.43 11.82 -15.37
CA LEU A 72 -8.71 12.41 -14.24
C LEU A 72 -7.89 11.34 -13.53
N LYS A 73 -6.61 11.62 -13.29
CA LYS A 73 -5.69 10.72 -12.58
C LYS A 73 -5.26 11.38 -11.28
N ILE A 74 -5.38 10.64 -10.18
CA ILE A 74 -4.84 11.01 -8.87
C ILE A 74 -3.75 9.99 -8.57
N LEU A 75 -2.53 10.48 -8.30
CA LEU A 75 -1.39 9.67 -7.87
C LEU A 75 -1.22 9.84 -6.37
N ILE A 76 -1.15 8.72 -5.64
CA ILE A 76 -0.74 8.68 -4.23
C ILE A 76 0.60 7.98 -4.22
N ASP A 77 1.61 8.64 -3.67
CA ASP A 77 2.99 8.16 -3.63
C ASP A 77 3.50 8.16 -2.19
N GLY A 78 4.37 7.20 -1.88
CA GLY A 78 4.93 7.00 -0.55
C GLY A 78 6.08 6.00 -0.59
N HIS A 79 7.03 6.15 0.32
CA HIS A 79 8.15 5.24 0.46
C HIS A 79 7.86 4.18 1.53
N ILE A 80 8.47 3.00 1.37
CA ILE A 80 8.24 1.84 2.24
C ILE A 80 9.50 1.39 2.93
N ASP A 81 10.65 1.98 2.65
CA ASP A 81 11.91 1.67 3.33
C ASP A 81 11.93 2.23 4.76
N CYS A 82 12.76 1.63 5.62
CA CYS A 82 12.98 2.09 6.97
C CYS A 82 14.46 2.33 7.24
N VAL A 83 14.75 3.22 8.20
CA VAL A 83 16.11 3.34 8.74
C VAL A 83 16.52 2.06 9.46
N GLY A 84 17.81 1.74 9.42
CA GLY A 84 18.39 0.66 10.20
C GLY A 84 18.34 0.93 11.71
N VAL A 85 18.74 -0.07 12.50
CA VAL A 85 18.92 0.10 13.94
C VAL A 85 20.11 1.03 14.17
N GLY A 86 19.90 2.13 14.90
CA GLY A 86 20.97 3.01 15.34
C GLY A 86 21.64 2.48 16.60
N ASP A 87 22.95 2.75 16.73
CA ASP A 87 23.75 2.51 17.94
C ASP A 87 23.68 3.69 18.93
#